data_AF-A0AAV9PYJ3-F1
#
_entry.id   AF-A0AAV9PYJ3-F1
#
_cell.length_a   1.000
_cell.length_b   1.000
_cell.length_c   1.000
_cell.angle_alpha   90.00
_cell.angle_beta   90.00
_cell.angle_gamma   90.00
#
_symmetry.space_group_name_H-M   'P 1'
#
loop_
_entity.id
_entity.type
_entity.pdbx_description
1 polymer ?
#
loop_
_entity_poly.entity_id
_entity_poly.type
_entity_poly.pdbx_seq_one_letter_code
_entity_poly.pdbx_strand_id
1 'polypeptide(L)'
;MAIEDAAALGILFDRRYFRGDIDEALAVYDQIRLPRTTRVQAAAAKAAYNINERIGFSANKNIATYKVEDEKKKLTVEEMNTYDMYRDIEQKLAARRGETYKDKFLDGLPIGLELPNGLVVGS
;
A
#
# COMPACT_ATOMS: atom_id res chain seq x y z
N MET A 1 9.05 4.81 -6.29
CA MET A 1 7.91 4.48 -7.15
C MET A 1 8.29 3.47 -8.22
N ALA A 2 9.12 3.83 -9.20
CA ALA A 2 9.49 2.94 -10.31
C ALA A 2 9.97 1.52 -9.92
N ILE A 3 10.70 1.37 -8.81
CA ILE A 3 11.14 0.05 -8.32
C ILE A 3 9.95 -0.83 -7.91
N GLU A 4 8.98 -0.28 -7.20
CA GLU A 4 7.76 -1.03 -6.83
C GLU A 4 6.91 -1.35 -8.06
N ASP A 5 6.87 -0.45 -9.05
CA ASP A 5 6.15 -0.69 -10.31
C ASP A 5 6.80 -1.83 -11.10
N ALA A 6 8.13 -1.83 -11.21
CA ALA A 6 8.88 -2.91 -11.83
C ALA A 6 8.72 -4.24 -11.08
N ALA A 7 8.69 -4.20 -9.74
CA ALA A 7 8.44 -5.38 -8.92
C ALA A 7 7.02 -5.95 -9.16
N ALA A 8 5.99 -5.10 -9.18
CA ALA A 8 4.62 -5.54 -9.42
C ALA A 8 4.45 -6.20 -10.79
N LEU A 9 5.00 -5.57 -11.83
CA LEU A 9 5.00 -6.16 -13.17
C LEU A 9 5.79 -7.48 -13.20
N GLY A 10 6.97 -7.51 -12.58
CA GLY A 10 7.79 -8.72 -12.50
C GLY A 10 7.07 -9.89 -11.82
N ILE A 11 6.34 -9.63 -10.73
CA ILE A 11 5.54 -10.64 -10.04
C ILE A 11 4.35 -11.07 -10.90
N LEU A 12 3.60 -10.13 -11.49
CA LEU A 12 2.42 -10.45 -12.29
C LEU A 12 2.74 -11.28 -13.54
N PHE A 13 3.89 -11.02 -14.17
CA PHE A 13 4.37 -11.77 -15.33
C PHE A 13 5.21 -13.01 -14.97
N ASP A 14 5.46 -13.27 -13.69
CA ASP A 14 6.08 -14.52 -13.26
C ASP A 14 5.20 -15.73 -13.60
N ARG A 15 5.83 -16.87 -13.90
CA ARG A 15 5.14 -18.11 -14.30
C ARG A 15 4.16 -18.62 -13.26
N ARG A 16 4.32 -18.24 -11.98
CA ARG A 16 3.38 -18.59 -10.92
C ARG A 16 2.04 -17.87 -11.05
N TYR A 17 2.03 -16.65 -11.58
CA TYR A 17 0.85 -15.78 -11.59
C TYR A 17 0.27 -15.58 -13.00
N PHE A 18 1.12 -15.48 -14.01
CA PHE A 18 0.71 -15.21 -15.38
C PHE A 18 0.06 -16.43 -16.07
N ARG A 19 -1.16 -16.27 -16.58
CA ARG A 19 -1.91 -17.33 -17.30
C ARG A 19 -1.96 -17.12 -18.82
N GLY A 20 -1.13 -16.23 -19.36
CA GLY A 20 -1.14 -15.88 -20.78
C GLY A 20 -2.06 -14.71 -21.14
N ASP A 21 -2.74 -14.11 -20.16
CA ASP A 21 -3.64 -12.97 -20.34
C ASP A 21 -2.95 -11.66 -19.91
N ILE A 22 -2.53 -10.87 -20.91
CA ILE A 22 -1.84 -9.59 -20.70
C ILE A 22 -2.79 -8.54 -20.11
N ASP A 23 -4.06 -8.53 -20.55
CA ASP A 23 -5.04 -7.54 -20.11
C ASP A 23 -5.39 -7.77 -18.63
N GLU A 24 -5.52 -9.03 -18.20
CA GLU A 24 -5.67 -9.37 -16.77
C GLU A 24 -4.48 -8.82 -15.95
N ALA A 25 -3.26 -9.11 -16.39
CA ALA A 25 -2.05 -8.71 -15.66
C ALA A 25 -1.95 -7.18 -15.53
N LEU A 26 -2.12 -6.43 -16.63
CA LEU A 26 -2.07 -4.97 -16.61
C LEU A 26 -3.22 -4.37 -15.79
N ALA A 27 -4.41 -4.95 -15.87
CA ALA A 27 -5.55 -4.46 -15.10
C ALA A 27 -5.40 -4.73 -13.59
N VAL A 28 -4.69 -5.78 -13.17
CA VAL A 28 -4.30 -5.99 -11.76
C VAL A 28 -3.20 -5.02 -11.35
N TYR A 29 -2.19 -4.81 -12.21
CA TYR A 29 -1.14 -3.82 -11.97
C TYR A 29 -1.74 -2.45 -11.67
N ASP A 30 -2.67 -1.97 -12.50
CA ASP A 30 -3.30 -0.66 -12.30
C ASP A 30 -4.10 -0.59 -11.00
N GLN A 31 -4.86 -1.65 -10.69
CA GLN A 31 -5.64 -1.73 -9.44
C GLN A 31 -4.78 -1.60 -8.19
N ILE A 32 -3.54 -2.09 -8.23
CA ILE A 32 -2.63 -2.08 -7.09
C ILE A 32 -1.80 -0.80 -7.09
N ARG A 33 -1.20 -0.46 -8.23
CA ARG A 33 -0.15 0.56 -8.32
C ARG A 33 -0.70 1.97 -8.37
N LEU A 34 -1.86 2.21 -9.00
CA LEU A 34 -2.44 3.55 -9.05
C LEU A 34 -2.77 4.12 -7.66
N PRO A 35 -3.58 3.46 -6.80
CA PRO A 35 -3.91 4.00 -5.49
C PRO A 35 -2.67 4.13 -4.60
N ARG A 36 -1.76 3.13 -4.64
CA ARG A 36 -0.54 3.14 -3.82
C ARG A 36 0.42 4.26 -4.22
N THR A 37 0.68 4.40 -5.52
CA THR A 37 1.54 5.47 -6.04
C THR A 37 1.01 6.84 -5.68
N THR A 38 -0.28 7.05 -5.90
CA THR A 38 -0.93 8.33 -5.59
C THR A 38 -0.82 8.64 -4.11
N ARG A 39 -1.02 7.65 -3.22
CA ARG A 39 -0.90 7.82 -1.78
C ARG A 39 0.52 8.18 -1.33
N VAL A 40 1.53 7.47 -1.82
CA VAL A 40 2.95 7.75 -1.51
C VAL A 40 3.36 9.12 -2.03
N GLN A 41 2.96 9.49 -3.25
CA GLN A 41 3.26 10.79 -3.84
C GLN A 41 2.57 11.93 -3.07
N ALA A 42 1.31 11.77 -2.68
CA ALA A 42 0.60 12.74 -1.87
C ALA A 42 1.28 12.95 -0.50
N ALA A 43 1.69 11.86 0.17
CA ALA A 43 2.43 11.93 1.42
C ALA A 43 3.80 12.63 1.25
N ALA A 44 4.52 12.32 0.17
CA ALA A 44 5.79 12.96 -0.14
C ALA A 44 5.64 14.47 -0.42
N ALA A 45 4.58 14.87 -1.14
CA ALA A 45 4.27 16.27 -1.38
C ALA A 45 4.02 17.04 -0.07
N LYS A 46 3.26 16.45 0.87
CA LYS A 46 3.04 17.00 2.21
C LYS A 46 4.32 17.14 3.01
N ALA A 47 5.15 16.10 2.98
CA ALA A 47 6.45 16.09 3.67
C ALA A 47 7.43 17.15 3.14
N ALA A 48 7.25 17.64 1.92
CA ALA A 48 8.10 18.68 1.34
C ALA A 48 7.92 20.04 2.02
N TYR A 49 6.73 20.34 2.56
CA TYR A 49 6.45 21.62 3.25
C TYR A 49 6.17 21.49 4.75
N ASN A 50 5.99 20.27 5.27
CA ASN A 50 5.79 20.04 6.70
C ASN A 50 6.56 18.78 7.16
N ILE A 51 7.58 18.98 7.99
CA ILE A 51 8.42 17.87 8.48
C ILE A 51 7.63 16.84 9.32
N ASN A 52 6.54 17.27 9.97
CA ASN A 52 5.66 16.37 10.72
C ASN A 52 4.88 15.40 9.83
N GLU A 53 4.80 15.68 8.52
CA GLU A 53 4.16 14.80 7.52
C GLU A 53 5.15 13.76 6.96
N ARG A 54 6.46 13.90 7.24
CA ARG A 54 7.47 12.96 6.76
C ARG A 54 7.25 11.58 7.37
N ILE A 55 7.14 10.58 6.49
CA ILE A 55 7.01 9.16 6.86
C ILE A 55 8.15 8.81 7.83
N GLY A 56 7.81 8.30 9.02
CA GLY A 56 8.75 7.96 10.10
C GLY A 56 8.96 9.05 11.16
N PHE A 57 8.87 10.35 10.83
CA PHE A 57 8.94 11.43 11.83
C PHE A 57 7.60 11.67 12.52
N SER A 58 6.54 11.31 11.82
CA SER A 58 5.17 11.58 12.20
C SER A 58 4.63 10.70 13.33
N ALA A 59 5.42 9.75 13.82
CA ALA A 59 5.14 9.01 15.04
C ALA A 59 5.49 9.81 16.32
N ASN A 60 6.31 10.86 16.20
CA ASN A 60 6.71 11.70 17.33
C ASN A 60 5.70 12.81 17.60
N LYS A 61 4.52 12.43 18.08
CA LYS A 61 3.37 13.33 18.27
C LYS A 61 3.47 14.23 19.50
N ASN A 62 4.34 13.88 20.44
CA ASN A 62 4.45 14.53 21.75
C ASN A 62 5.47 15.67 21.74
N ILE A 63 5.43 16.52 20.71
CA ILE A 63 6.27 17.72 20.60
C ILE A 63 5.39 18.94 20.37
N ALA A 64 5.80 20.10 20.91
CA ALA A 64 4.99 21.32 20.88
C ALA A 64 4.67 21.81 19.45
N THR A 65 5.50 21.45 18.47
CA THR A 65 5.38 21.84 17.06
C THR A 65 4.66 20.80 16.21
N TYR A 66 4.16 19.71 16.80
CA TYR A 66 3.48 18.67 16.05
C TYR A 66 2.15 19.17 15.51
N LYS A 67 2.07 19.24 14.18
CA LYS A 67 0.85 19.58 13.46
C LYS A 67 0.89 18.91 12.09
N VAL A 68 -0.17 18.17 11.78
CA VAL A 68 -0.42 17.54 10.48
C VAL A 68 -1.81 17.93 10.00
N GLU A 69 -2.07 17.80 8.70
CA GLU A 69 -3.36 18.18 8.11
C GLU A 69 -4.51 17.26 8.56
N ASP A 70 -4.26 15.95 8.57
CA ASP A 70 -5.24 14.93 8.94
C ASP A 70 -4.49 13.68 9.44
N GLU A 71 -4.60 13.42 10.74
CA GLU A 71 -3.88 12.33 11.40
C GLU A 71 -4.24 10.98 10.79
N LYS A 72 -5.52 10.73 10.51
CA LYS A 72 -5.99 9.42 10.02
C LYS A 72 -5.61 9.17 8.56
N LYS A 73 -5.45 10.23 7.75
CA LYS A 73 -5.07 10.09 6.33
C LYS A 73 -3.57 9.98 6.10
N LYS A 74 -2.76 10.20 7.14
CA LYS A 74 -1.32 10.15 7.05
C LYS A 74 -0.81 8.74 6.73
N LEU A 75 0.16 8.67 5.82
CA LEU A 75 0.89 7.45 5.50
C LEU A 75 1.93 7.19 6.59
N THR A 76 1.83 6.03 7.26
CA THR A 76 2.74 5.67 8.35
C THR A 76 3.91 4.82 7.84
N VAL A 77 4.97 4.71 8.63
CA VAL A 77 6.13 3.88 8.27
C VAL A 77 5.78 2.39 8.37
N GLU A 78 4.89 2.03 9.30
CA GLU A 78 4.34 0.70 9.49
C GLU A 78 3.52 0.30 8.27
N GLU A 79 2.65 1.19 7.77
CA GLU A 79 1.91 0.96 6.53
C GLU A 79 2.85 0.73 5.33
N MET A 80 3.96 1.49 5.25
CA MET A 80 4.94 1.34 4.18
C MET A 80 5.72 0.02 4.27
N ASN A 81 6.20 -0.33 5.46
CA ASN A 81 7.14 -1.44 5.67
C ASN A 81 6.46 -2.79 5.83
N THR A 82 5.21 -2.82 6.29
CA THR A 82 4.44 -4.07 6.47
C THR A 82 3.67 -4.46 5.20
N TYR A 83 3.67 -3.61 4.17
CA TYR A 83 3.05 -3.92 2.89
C TYR A 83 3.75 -5.10 2.20
N ASP A 84 2.96 -6.13 1.89
CA ASP A 84 3.36 -7.29 1.11
C ASP A 84 2.66 -7.26 -0.26
N MET A 85 3.45 -6.95 -1.30
CA MET A 85 2.97 -6.86 -2.67
C MET A 85 2.49 -8.20 -3.23
N TYR A 86 3.07 -9.32 -2.80
CA TYR A 86 2.61 -10.63 -3.25
C TYR A 86 1.19 -10.91 -2.76
N ARG A 87 0.89 -10.53 -1.52
CA ARG A 87 -0.44 -10.71 -0.91
C ARG A 87 -1.49 -9.84 -1.58
N ASP A 88 -1.14 -8.59 -1.91
CA ASP A 88 -2.01 -7.71 -2.67
C ASP A 88 -2.33 -8.29 -4.06
N ILE A 89 -1.29 -8.72 -4.80
CA ILE A 89 -1.44 -9.36 -6.12
C ILE A 89 -2.30 -10.62 -6.04
N GLU A 90 -2.03 -11.51 -5.07
CA GLU A 90 -2.79 -12.74 -4.87
C GLU A 90 -4.27 -12.43 -4.57
N GLN A 91 -4.55 -11.42 -3.76
CA GLN A 91 -5.92 -10.98 -3.47
C GLN A 91 -6.64 -10.48 -4.73
N LYS A 92 -6.00 -9.60 -5.52
CA LYS A 92 -6.64 -9.01 -6.71
C LYS A 92 -6.82 -10.03 -7.83
N LEU A 93 -5.86 -10.92 -8.02
CA LEU A 93 -5.99 -12.03 -8.97
C LEU A 93 -7.12 -12.97 -8.56
N ALA A 94 -7.19 -13.37 -7.28
CA ALA A 94 -8.25 -14.24 -6.80
C ALA A 94 -9.63 -13.61 -7.04
N ALA A 95 -9.80 -12.33 -6.71
CA ALA A 95 -11.04 -11.59 -6.96
C ALA A 95 -11.43 -11.56 -8.44
N ARG A 96 -10.49 -11.28 -9.35
CA ARG A 96 -10.75 -11.26 -10.80
C ARG A 96 -11.06 -12.63 -11.38
N ARG A 97 -10.46 -13.68 -10.83
CA ARG A 97 -10.63 -15.07 -11.28
C ARG A 97 -11.82 -15.78 -10.65
N GLY A 98 -12.55 -15.11 -9.75
CA GLY A 98 -13.65 -15.72 -9.00
C GLY A 98 -13.19 -16.77 -7.99
N GLU A 99 -11.92 -16.71 -7.58
CA GLU A 99 -11.30 -17.60 -6.60
C GLU A 99 -11.40 -16.99 -5.19
N THR A 100 -11.54 -17.82 -4.15
CA THR A 100 -11.56 -17.32 -2.76
C THR A 100 -10.14 -17.04 -2.26
N TYR A 101 -9.85 -15.77 -1.93
CA TYR A 101 -8.65 -15.39 -1.20
C TYR A 101 -8.79 -15.75 0.29
N LYS A 102 -7.85 -16.52 0.84
CA LYS A 102 -7.95 -17.09 2.21
C LYS A 102 -6.94 -16.50 3.20
N ASP A 103 -5.96 -15.75 2.73
CA ASP A 103 -4.95 -15.18 3.63
C ASP A 103 -5.53 -13.99 4.41
N LYS A 104 -4.91 -13.71 5.56
CA LYS A 104 -5.35 -12.64 6.47
C LYS A 104 -4.74 -11.28 6.09
N PHE A 105 -4.86 -10.92 4.81
CA PHE A 105 -4.36 -9.66 4.28
C PHE A 105 -5.47 -8.89 3.56
N LEU A 106 -5.39 -7.57 3.62
CA LEU A 106 -6.25 -6.63 2.89
C LEU A 106 -5.35 -5.61 2.21
N ASP A 107 -5.41 -5.52 0.87
CA ASP A 107 -4.61 -4.59 0.08
C ASP A 107 -3.10 -4.66 0.43
N GLY A 108 -2.59 -5.88 0.59
CA GLY A 108 -1.20 -6.15 0.96
C GLY A 108 -0.83 -5.92 2.42
N LEU A 109 -1.76 -5.48 3.29
CA LEU A 109 -1.51 -5.27 4.71
C LEU A 109 -2.16 -6.36 5.57
N PRO A 110 -1.52 -6.82 6.67
CA PRO A 110 -2.12 -7.77 7.59
C PRO A 110 -3.41 -7.23 8.24
N ILE A 111 -4.48 -8.01 8.22
CA ILE A 111 -5.73 -7.66 8.90
C ILE A 111 -5.49 -7.61 10.42
N GLY A 112 -6.00 -6.58 11.07
CA GLY A 112 -5.81 -6.33 12.50
C GLY A 112 -4.52 -5.57 12.84
N LEU A 113 -3.71 -5.17 11.85
CA LEU A 113 -2.57 -4.29 12.09
C LEU A 113 -3.05 -2.92 12.59
N GLU A 114 -2.65 -2.56 13.80
CA GLU A 114 -2.87 -1.23 14.37
C GLU A 114 -1.80 -0.26 13.86
N LEU A 115 -2.23 0.79 13.17
CA LEU A 115 -1.34 1.80 12.63
C LEU A 115 -1.23 2.99 13.61
N PRO A 116 -0.07 3.66 13.70
CA PRO A 116 0.08 4.81 14.60
C PRO A 116 -0.87 5.97 14.34
N ASN A 117 -1.51 6.04 13.16
CA ASN A 117 -2.54 7.02 12.85
C ASN A 117 -3.93 6.70 13.46
N GLY A 118 -4.04 5.60 14.22
CA GLY A 118 -5.27 5.17 14.89
C GLY A 118 -6.22 4.37 14.00
N LEU A 119 -5.77 3.92 12.83
CA LEU A 119 -6.51 3.00 11.97
C LEU A 119 -6.12 1.55 12.26
N VAL A 120 -7.07 0.64 12.09
CA VAL A 120 -6.84 -0.80 12.12
C VAL A 120 -7.17 -1.36 10.75
N VAL A 121 -6.28 -2.18 10.19
CA VAL A 121 -6.50 -2.74 8.86
C VAL A 121 -7.66 -3.73 8.90
N GLY A 122 -8.71 -3.46 8.10
CA GLY A 122 -9.89 -4.32 7.98
C GLY A 122 -10.97 -4.09 9.05
N SER A 123 -10.86 -3.04 9.87
CA SER A 123 -11.90 -2.59 10.82
C SER A 123 -12.89 -1.61 10.20
#